data_AF-A0A7V2EDA7-F1
#
_entry.id   AF-A0A7V2EDA7-F1
#
_cell.length_a   1.000
_cell.length_b   1.000
_cell.length_c   1.000
_cell.angle_alpha   90.00
_cell.angle_beta   90.00
_cell.angle_gamma   90.00
#
_symmetry.space_group_name_H-M   'P 1'
#
loop_
_entity.id
_entity.type
_entity.pdbx_description
1 polymer ?
#
loop_
_entity_poly.entity_id
_entity_poly.type
_entity_poly.pdbx_seq_one_letter_code
_entity_poly.pdbx_strand_id
1 'polypeptide(L)'
;MIYPYLLLFFILIITKLFTLGVFVDGMTYASISRNLAEGYGSYFKPLYTLTIYNEFYEHPPLQFILESLFFKIFKDHFWTEKLYSVIVGFLSLICCSIIVKIINKFENLKLPFFSVS
;
A
#
# COMPACT_ATOMS: atom_id res chain seq x y z
N MET A 1 -5.67 -1.91 24.26
CA MET A 1 -6.50 -3.09 23.93
C MET A 1 -6.62 -3.41 22.43
N ILE A 2 -6.24 -2.51 21.49
CA ILE A 2 -6.46 -2.75 20.04
C ILE A 2 -5.40 -3.62 19.34
N TYR A 3 -4.18 -3.71 19.89
CA TYR A 3 -3.03 -4.37 19.27
C TYR A 3 -3.24 -5.85 18.86
N PRO A 4 -3.89 -6.73 19.66
CA PRO A 4 -4.09 -8.12 19.24
C PRO A 4 -4.99 -8.25 18.00
N TYR A 5 -5.95 -7.34 17.80
CA TYR A 5 -6.82 -7.34 16.61
C TYR A 5 -6.06 -6.92 15.35
N LEU A 6 -5.18 -5.93 15.45
CA LEU A 6 -4.29 -5.52 14.36
C LEU A 6 -3.34 -6.64 13.95
N LEU A 7 -2.78 -7.36 14.93
CA LEU A 7 -1.90 -8.50 14.68
C LEU A 7 -2.64 -9.64 13.98
N LEU A 8 -3.83 -9.99 14.45
CA LEU A 8 -4.66 -11.02 13.84
C LEU A 8 -5.02 -10.68 12.39
N PHE A 9 -5.46 -9.44 12.14
CA PHE A 9 -5.76 -8.94 10.80
C PHE A 9 -4.55 -9.07 9.86
N PHE A 10 -3.36 -8.74 10.35
CA PHE A 10 -2.13 -8.85 9.57
C PHE A 10 -1.79 -10.30 9.23
N ILE A 11 -1.89 -11.22 10.19
CA ILE A 11 -1.63 -12.65 9.97
C ILE A 11 -2.59 -13.23 8.92
N LEU A 12 -3.85 -12.79 8.88
CA LEU A 12 -4.81 -13.24 7.88
C LEU A 12 -4.53 -12.70 6.47
N ILE A 13 -3.93 -11.51 6.37
CA ILE A 13 -3.60 -10.90 5.07
C ILE A 13 -2.28 -11.42 4.52
N ILE A 14 -1.29 -11.66 5.38
CA ILE A 14 0.05 -12.06 4.95
C ILE A 14 0.04 -13.40 4.19
N THR A 15 -0.88 -14.31 4.54
CA THR A 15 -1.04 -15.60 3.85
C THR A 15 -1.52 -15.41 2.40
N LYS A 16 -2.34 -14.39 2.14
CA LYS A 16 -2.81 -14.03 0.79
C LYS A 16 -1.73 -13.33 -0.04
N LEU A 17 -0.70 -12.76 0.58
CA LEU A 17 0.40 -12.10 -0.15
C LEU A 17 1.32 -13.11 -0.83
N PHE A 18 1.35 -14.37 -0.39
CA PHE A 18 2.22 -15.41 -0.97
C PHE A 18 1.55 -16.27 -2.04
N THR A 19 0.25 -16.16 -2.27
CA THR A 19 -0.46 -16.96 -3.29
C THR A 19 -0.03 -16.56 -4.70
N LEU A 20 0.06 -17.53 -5.61
CA LEU A 20 0.33 -17.25 -7.03
C LEU A 20 -0.92 -16.61 -7.66
N GLY A 21 -0.74 -15.44 -8.27
CA GLY A 21 -1.81 -14.65 -8.86
C GLY A 21 -2.23 -13.46 -8.00
N VAL A 22 -2.56 -12.36 -8.67
CA VAL A 22 -3.12 -11.14 -8.08
C VAL A 22 -4.50 -10.90 -8.71
N PHE A 23 -5.37 -10.21 -7.97
CA PHE A 23 -6.65 -9.74 -8.52
C PHE A 23 -6.42 -8.82 -9.73
N VAL A 24 -7.43 -8.67 -10.59
CA VAL A 24 -7.33 -7.92 -11.86
C VAL A 24 -6.75 -6.52 -11.67
N ASP A 25 -7.19 -5.82 -10.62
CA ASP A 25 -6.71 -4.46 -10.31
C ASP A 25 -5.22 -4.45 -9.96
N GLY A 26 -4.75 -5.44 -9.20
CA GLY A 26 -3.33 -5.53 -8.85
C GLY A 26 -2.45 -5.86 -10.05
N MET A 27 -2.91 -6.73 -10.96
CA MET A 27 -2.19 -6.95 -12.24
C MET A 27 -2.17 -5.68 -13.10
N THR A 28 -3.25 -4.92 -13.11
CA THR A 28 -3.35 -3.64 -13.83
C THR A 28 -2.32 -2.64 -13.30
N TYR A 29 -2.28 -2.46 -11.98
CA TYR A 29 -1.34 -1.55 -11.32
C TYR A 29 0.10 -1.99 -11.50
N ALA A 30 0.40 -3.28 -11.31
CA ALA A 30 1.73 -3.82 -11.53
C ALA A 30 2.21 -3.61 -12.98
N SER A 31 1.32 -3.80 -13.95
CA SER A 31 1.63 -3.58 -15.38
C SER A 31 1.96 -2.11 -15.67
N ILE A 32 1.17 -1.18 -15.14
CA ILE A 32 1.41 0.26 -15.27
C ILE A 32 2.75 0.65 -14.62
N SER A 33 2.99 0.17 -13.39
CA SER A 33 4.21 0.43 -12.62
C SER A 33 5.45 -0.13 -13.32
N ARG A 34 5.34 -1.32 -13.92
CA ARG A 34 6.41 -1.92 -14.73
C ARG A 34 6.68 -1.12 -16.00
N ASN A 35 5.65 -0.71 -16.73
CA ASN A 35 5.80 0.14 -17.91
C ASN A 35 6.54 1.44 -17.56
N LEU A 36 6.16 2.07 -16.45
CA LEU A 36 6.82 3.26 -15.94
C LEU A 36 8.29 3.00 -15.53
N ALA A 37 8.59 1.82 -15.01
CA ALA A 37 9.97 1.41 -14.67
C ALA A 37 10.85 1.26 -15.91
N GLU A 38 10.29 0.71 -17.00
CA GLU A 38 10.93 0.52 -18.31
C GLU A 38 11.02 1.82 -19.13
N GLY A 39 10.37 2.90 -18.68
CA GLY A 39 10.41 4.22 -19.34
C GLY A 39 9.26 4.48 -20.31
N TYR A 40 8.23 3.63 -20.31
CA TYR A 40 6.99 3.88 -21.06
C TYR A 40 6.06 4.81 -20.28
N GLY A 41 5.51 5.81 -20.96
CA GLY A 41 4.62 6.81 -20.35
C GLY A 41 5.36 7.92 -19.60
N SER A 42 4.68 8.59 -18.68
CA SER A 42 5.27 9.63 -17.81
C SER A 42 4.64 9.59 -16.42
N TYR A 43 5.27 10.22 -15.43
CA TYR A 43 4.79 10.19 -14.05
C TYR A 43 3.34 10.67 -13.87
N PHE A 44 2.91 11.68 -14.64
CA PHE A 44 1.54 12.20 -14.61
C PHE A 44 0.66 11.67 -15.74
N LYS A 45 1.21 10.77 -16.56
CA LYS A 45 0.56 10.16 -17.71
C LYS A 45 0.98 8.69 -17.80
N PRO A 46 0.56 7.86 -16.83
CA PRO A 46 0.95 6.47 -16.79
C PRO A 46 0.32 5.70 -17.95
N LEU A 47 1.08 4.75 -18.49
CA LEU A 47 0.70 3.97 -19.65
C LEU A 47 0.34 2.54 -19.25
N TYR A 48 -0.88 2.09 -19.57
CA TYR A 48 -1.34 0.74 -19.24
C TYR A 48 -1.09 -0.24 -20.39
N THR A 49 -1.73 -0.05 -21.56
CA THR A 49 -1.46 -0.88 -22.75
C THR A 49 -1.35 -0.04 -24.02
N LEU A 50 -0.65 -0.54 -25.04
CA LEU A 50 -0.48 0.20 -26.30
C LEU A 50 -1.74 0.27 -27.17
N THR A 51 -2.79 -0.51 -26.85
CA THR A 51 -3.97 -0.67 -27.70
C THR A 51 -5.25 -0.21 -27.03
N ILE A 52 -5.51 -0.66 -25.80
CA ILE A 52 -6.77 -0.45 -25.09
C ILE A 52 -6.48 0.23 -23.74
N TYR A 53 -7.16 1.35 -23.46
CA TYR A 53 -6.89 2.17 -22.27
C TYR A 53 -5.41 2.56 -22.15
N ASN A 54 -4.91 3.29 -23.16
CA ASN A 54 -3.50 3.65 -23.21
C ASN A 54 -3.06 4.52 -22.04
N GLU A 55 -3.88 5.51 -21.68
CA GLU A 55 -3.60 6.43 -20.58
C GLU A 55 -4.49 6.08 -19.39
N PHE A 56 -3.89 6.02 -18.19
CA PHE A 56 -4.60 5.64 -16.96
C PHE A 56 -4.73 6.82 -15.99
N TYR A 57 -5.91 7.44 -15.90
CA TYR A 57 -6.17 8.58 -15.01
C TYR A 57 -7.14 8.28 -13.86
N GLU A 58 -7.47 7.01 -13.63
CA GLU A 58 -8.47 6.62 -12.63
C GLU A 58 -7.95 6.81 -11.19
N HIS A 59 -6.63 6.68 -11.00
CA HIS A 59 -5.99 6.81 -9.69
C HIS A 59 -4.81 7.77 -9.69
N PRO A 60 -4.52 8.39 -8.53
CA PRO A 60 -3.33 9.21 -8.35
C PRO A 60 -2.04 8.43 -8.67
N PRO A 61 -1.04 9.07 -9.29
CA PRO A 61 0.14 8.35 -9.81
C PRO A 61 1.12 7.89 -8.74
N LEU A 62 0.96 8.32 -7.48
CA LEU A 62 1.92 8.05 -6.41
C LEU A 62 2.20 6.55 -6.24
N GLN A 63 1.15 5.73 -6.26
CA GLN A 63 1.26 4.27 -6.17
C GLN A 63 2.13 3.70 -7.28
N PHE A 64 1.87 4.11 -8.53
CA PHE A 64 2.60 3.62 -9.70
C PHE A 64 4.06 4.05 -9.68
N ILE A 65 4.32 5.28 -9.24
CA ILE A 65 5.69 5.79 -9.10
C ILE A 65 6.45 4.97 -8.06
N LEU A 66 5.87 4.76 -6.87
CA LEU A 66 6.54 4.00 -5.81
C LEU A 66 6.78 2.56 -6.24
N GLU A 67 5.78 1.87 -6.77
CA GLU A 67 5.92 0.50 -7.23
C GLU A 67 6.90 0.38 -8.42
N SER A 68 6.96 1.38 -9.31
CA SER A 68 7.96 1.40 -10.39
C SER A 68 9.41 1.43 -9.87
N LEU A 69 9.65 2.03 -8.70
CA LEU A 69 10.98 2.01 -8.07
C LEU A 69 11.34 0.58 -7.62
N PHE A 70 10.37 -0.19 -7.12
CA PHE A 70 10.57 -1.60 -6.79
C PHE A 70 10.89 -2.41 -8.04
N PHE A 71 10.18 -2.18 -9.15
CA PHE A 71 10.50 -2.82 -10.43
C PHE A 71 11.88 -2.40 -10.98
N LYS A 72 12.35 -1.17 -10.73
CA LYS A 72 13.72 -0.77 -11.11
C LYS A 72 14.80 -1.48 -10.29
N ILE A 73 14.56 -1.69 -9.00
CA ILE A 73 15.55 -2.30 -8.09
C ILE A 73 15.55 -3.82 -8.21
N PHE A 74 14.37 -4.44 -8.14
CA PHE A 74 14.19 -5.89 -8.07
C PHE A 74 13.87 -6.53 -9.41
N LYS A 75 13.64 -5.74 -10.47
CA LYS A 75 13.23 -6.21 -11.80
C LYS A 75 11.88 -6.91 -11.79
N ASP A 76 11.52 -7.45 -12.95
CA ASP A 76 10.28 -8.16 -13.20
C ASP A 76 10.33 -9.58 -12.63
N HIS A 77 9.97 -9.69 -11.35
CA HIS A 77 9.76 -10.96 -10.68
C HIS A 77 8.35 -11.00 -10.10
N PHE A 78 7.76 -12.20 -10.04
CA PHE A 78 6.42 -12.42 -9.49
C PHE A 78 6.29 -11.98 -8.02
N TRP A 79 7.41 -11.82 -7.31
CA TRP A 79 7.44 -11.42 -5.91
C TRP A 79 7.70 -9.93 -5.72
N THR A 80 8.05 -9.17 -6.77
CA THR A 80 8.33 -7.73 -6.66
C THR A 80 7.10 -6.96 -6.20
N GLU A 81 5.96 -7.17 -6.85
CA GLU A 81 4.65 -6.58 -6.47
C GLU A 81 4.21 -7.00 -5.06
N LYS A 82 4.51 -8.25 -4.67
CA LYS A 82 4.17 -8.81 -3.37
C LYS A 82 4.99 -8.16 -2.27
N LEU A 83 6.29 -8.01 -2.50
CA LEU A 83 7.21 -7.35 -1.58
C LEU A 83 6.77 -5.90 -1.34
N TYR A 84 6.41 -5.19 -2.41
CA TYR A 84 5.86 -3.84 -2.32
C TYR A 84 4.60 -3.80 -1.46
N SER A 85 3.64 -4.70 -1.73
CA SER A 85 2.38 -4.81 -0.97
C SER A 85 2.61 -5.11 0.52
N VAL A 86 3.55 -6.00 0.84
CA VAL A 86 3.95 -6.32 2.23
C VAL A 86 4.49 -5.08 2.93
N ILE A 87 5.39 -4.33 2.28
CA ILE A 87 6.01 -3.13 2.86
C ILE A 87 4.96 -2.04 3.12
N VAL A 88 4.08 -1.77 2.14
CA VAL A 88 3.00 -0.79 2.30
C VAL A 88 2.02 -1.23 3.39
N GLY A 89 1.72 -2.53 3.49
CA GLY A 89 0.90 -3.09 4.55
C GLY A 89 1.50 -2.88 5.94
N PHE A 90 2.80 -3.15 6.12
CA PHE A 90 3.51 -2.88 7.37
C PHE A 90 3.52 -1.39 7.72
N LEU A 91 3.78 -0.52 6.74
CA LEU A 91 3.77 0.93 6.96
C LEU A 91 2.37 1.40 7.42
N SER A 92 1.31 0.89 6.80
CA SER A 92 -0.07 1.19 7.18
C SER A 92 -0.38 0.77 8.62
N LEU A 93 0.11 -0.39 9.06
CA LEU A 93 -0.06 -0.84 10.45
C LEU A 93 0.67 0.06 11.46
N ILE A 94 1.88 0.51 11.12
CA ILE A 94 2.64 1.44 11.95
C ILE A 94 1.86 2.76 12.07
N CYS A 95 1.37 3.31 10.96
CA CYS A 95 0.55 4.51 10.94
C CYS A 95 -0.70 4.36 11.80
N CYS A 96 -1.47 3.28 11.64
CA CYS A 96 -2.63 2.99 12.48
C CYS A 96 -2.28 2.92 13.97
N SER A 97 -1.17 2.26 14.32
CA SER A 97 -0.70 2.15 15.70
C SER A 97 -0.30 3.50 16.29
N ILE A 98 0.32 4.38 15.51
CA ILE A 98 0.67 5.74 15.91
C ILE A 98 -0.61 6.57 16.14
N ILE A 99 -1.56 6.50 15.22
CA ILE A 99 -2.85 7.21 15.34
C ILE A 99 -3.57 6.80 16.62
N VAL A 100 -3.66 5.49 16.91
CA VAL A 100 -4.27 4.99 18.15
C VAL A 100 -3.54 5.52 19.39
N LYS A 101 -2.20 5.53 19.39
CA LYS A 101 -1.42 6.11 20.50
C LYS A 101 -1.73 7.59 20.69
N ILE A 102 -1.85 8.36 19.61
CA ILE A 102 -2.18 9.78 19.64
C ILE A 102 -3.58 9.97 20.23
N ILE A 103 -4.58 9.24 19.74
CA ILE A 103 -5.97 9.31 20.23
C ILE A 103 -6.04 8.99 21.73
N ASN A 104 -5.43 7.88 22.15
CA ASN A 104 -5.39 7.49 23.57
C ASN A 104 -4.71 8.57 24.43
N LYS A 105 -3.65 9.20 23.93
CA LYS A 105 -3.00 10.33 24.63
C LYS A 105 -3.94 11.52 24.78
N PHE A 106 -4.70 11.87 23.74
CA PHE A 106 -5.69 12.94 23.78
C PHE A 106 -6.86 12.63 24.74
N GLU A 107 -7.36 11.39 24.79
CA GLU A 107 -8.40 11.00 25.75
C GLU A 107 -7.91 11.09 27.20
N ASN A 108 -6.72 10.57 27.48
CA ASN A 108 -6.10 10.67 28.81
C ASN A 108 -5.81 12.12 29.23
N LEU A 109 -5.68 13.06 28.29
CA LEU A 109 -5.53 14.49 28.58
C LEU A 109 -6.87 15.18 28.87
N LYS A 110 -7.99 14.63 28.37
CA LYS A 110 -9.36 15.14 28.62
C LYS A 110 -9.99 14.58 29.89
N LEU A 111 -9.62 13.35 30.27
CA LEU A 111 -10.10 12.67 31.48
C LEU A 111 -9.58 13.17 32.86
N PRO A 112 -8.55 14.04 33.02
CA PRO A 112 -8.18 14.56 34.33
C PRO A 112 -9.03 15.75 34.79
N PHE A 113 -9.90 16.31 33.93
CA PHE A 113 -10.78 17.44 34.29
C PHE A 113 -12.13 17.05 34.87
N PHE A 114 -12.51 15.76 34.80
CA PHE A 114 -13.80 15.26 35.33
C PHE A 114 -13.66 14.35 36.55
N SER A 115 -12.48 14.25 37.16
CA SER A 115 -12.35 13.71 38.53
C SER A 115 -12.72 14.80 39.54
N VAL A 116 -14.00 15.13 39.64
CA VAL A 116 -14.53 15.92 40.76
C VAL A 116 -14.84 14.96 41.91
N SER A 117 -14.06 15.15 42.98
CA SER A 117 -14.24 14.79 44.40
C SER A 117 -15.33 13.80 44.78
#